data_AF-A0A7J4G2T1-F1
#
_entry.id   AF-A0A7J4G2T1-F1
#
_cell.length_a   1.000
_cell.length_b   1.000
_cell.length_c   1.000
_cell.angle_alpha   90.00
_cell.angle_beta   90.00
_cell.angle_gamma   90.00
#
_symmetry.space_group_name_H-M   'P 1'
#
loop_
_entity.id
_entity.type
_entity.pdbx_description
1 polymer ?
#
loop_
_entity_poly.entity_id
_entity_poly.type
_entity_poly.pdbx_seq_one_letter_code
_entity_poly.pdbx_strand_id
1 'polypeptide(L)' 'MSLKIAVITETFYPFNGGSAKRYLEIFSRLAKYGYDVDIYTVRLNEDWDYMEEYRGINIIRTDEA' A
#
# COMPACT_ATOMS: atom_id res chain seq x y z
N MET A 1 19.84 -2.90 -9.38
CA MET A 1 18.97 -3.74 -8.53
C MET A 1 17.99 -2.81 -7.85
N SER A 2 16.68 -2.96 -8.07
CA SER A 2 15.68 -2.27 -7.25
C SER A 2 15.46 -3.12 -6.00
N LEU A 3 15.55 -2.48 -4.83
CA LEU A 3 15.25 -3.13 -3.55
C LEU A 3 13.72 -3.18 -3.39
N LYS A 4 13.20 -4.36 -3.06
CA LYS A 4 11.77 -4.60 -2.88
C LYS A 4 11.40 -4.55 -1.40
N ILE A 5 10.32 -3.85 -1.08
CA ILE A 5 9.79 -3.69 0.28
C ILE A 5 8.37 -4.24 0.30
N ALA A 6 8.12 -5.22 1.16
CA ALA A 6 6.78 -5.71 1.45
C ALA A 6 6.31 -5.17 2.80
N VAL A 7 5.14 -4.55 2.83
CA VAL A 7 4.52 -3.98 4.02
C VAL A 7 3.19 -4.68 4.26
N ILE A 8 2.95 -5.16 5.47
CA ILE A 8 1.69 -5.81 5.84
C ILE A 8 1.00 -4.91 6.86
N THR A 9 -0.24 -4.53 6.60
CA THR A 9 -1.01 -3.68 7.51
C THR A 9 -2.51 -3.91 7.35
N GLU A 10 -3.25 -3.88 8.46
CA GLU A 10 -4.71 -4.07 8.45
C GLU A 10 -5.42 -3.05 7.55
N THR A 11 -4.98 -1.79 7.59
CA THR A 11 -5.58 -0.72 6.79
C THR A 11 -4.52 0.18 6.18
N PHE A 12 -4.72 0.54 4.91
CA PHE A 12 -3.85 1.49 4.20
C PHE A 12 -4.66 2.47 3.37
N TYR A 13 -4.90 2.18 2.09
CA TYR A 13 -5.61 3.05 1.16
C TYR A 13 -7.01 2.47 0.87
N PRO A 14 -8.07 3.30 0.75
CA PRO A 14 -8.11 4.77 0.72
C PRO A 14 -8.11 5.48 2.09
N PHE A 15 -7.86 4.77 3.20
CA PHE A 15 -7.90 5.37 4.52
C PHE A 15 -6.81 6.44 4.73
N ASN A 16 -7.24 7.69 4.87
CA ASN A 16 -6.35 8.83 5.08
C ASN A 16 -6.31 9.29 6.55
N GLY A 17 -6.16 8.34 7.47
CA GLY A 17 -6.10 8.57 8.92
C GLY A 17 -4.84 7.98 9.57
N GLY A 18 -4.46 8.52 10.74
CA GLY A 18 -3.44 7.92 11.60
C GLY A 18 -2.12 7.53 10.92
N SER A 19 -1.70 6.28 11.14
CA SER A 19 -0.46 5.69 10.60
C SER A 19 -0.45 5.57 9.08
N ALA A 20 -1.60 5.34 8.43
CA ALA A 20 -1.69 5.18 6.98
C ALA A 20 -1.19 6.42 6.21
N LYS A 21 -1.46 7.62 6.73
CA LYS A 21 -0.90 8.88 6.19
C LYS A 21 0.63 8.90 6.20
N ARG A 22 1.22 8.48 7.32
CA ARG A 22 2.69 8.45 7.48
C ARG A 22 3.31 7.39 6.57
N TYR A 23 2.70 6.21 6.49
CA TYR A 23 3.13 5.14 5.60
C TYR A 23 3.09 5.58 4.14
N LEU A 24 1.99 6.22 3.71
CA LEU A 24 1.88 6.74 2.36
C LEU A 24 2.99 7.75 2.03
N GLU A 25 3.30 8.66 2.95
CA GLU A 25 4.39 9.62 2.77
C GLU A 25 5.76 8.94 2.64
N ILE A 26 6.08 8.01 3.54
CA ILE A 26 7.38 7.32 3.54
C ILE A 26 7.53 6.46 2.28
N PHE A 27 6.53 5.63 1.98
CA PHE A 27 6.59 4.67 0.88
C PHE A 27 6.54 5.36 -0.49
N SER A 28 5.80 6.46 -0.64
CA SER A 28 5.84 7.23 -1.89
C SER A 28 7.19 7.90 -2.12
N ARG A 29 7.92 8.30 -1.06
CA ARG A 29 9.31 8.79 -1.19
C ARG A 29 10.24 7.66 -1.61
N LEU A 30 10.11 6.47 -1.03
CA LEU A 30 10.91 5.31 -1.40
C LEU A 30 10.64 4.86 -2.84
N ALA A 31 9.39 4.82 -3.27
CA ALA A 31 9.02 4.56 -4.66
C ALA A 31 9.71 5.53 -5.63
N LYS A 32 9.75 6.83 -5.29
CA LYS A 32 10.48 7.85 -6.07
C LYS A 32 11.99 7.63 -6.15
N TYR A 33 12.59 6.98 -5.14
CA TYR A 33 14.00 6.59 -5.16
C TYR A 33 14.25 5.25 -5.88
N GLY A 34 13.22 4.68 -6.52
CA GLY A 34 13.32 3.46 -7.33
C GLY A 34 13.21 2.16 -6.53
N TYR A 35 12.67 2.22 -5.30
CA TYR A 35 12.29 1.02 -4.55
C TYR A 35 10.95 0.49 -5.08
N ASP A 36 10.83 -0.83 -5.17
CA ASP A 36 9.55 -1.50 -5.46
C ASP A 36 8.80 -1.72 -4.15
N VAL A 37 7.64 -1.11 -3.98
CA VAL A 37 6.90 -1.15 -2.70
C VAL A 37 5.56 -1.83 -2.89
N ASP A 38 5.38 -2.97 -2.22
CA ASP A 38 4.12 -3.70 -2.13
C ASP A 38 3.51 -3.53 -0.74
N ILE A 39 2.24 -3.14 -0.69
CA ILE A 39 1.44 -3.06 0.53
C ILE A 39 0.35 -4.10 0.47
N TYR A 40 0.41 -5.05 1.41
CA TYR A 40 -0.61 -6.06 1.62
C TYR A 40 -1.56 -5.58 2.71
N THR A 41 -2.85 -5.47 2.38
CA THR A 41 -3.88 -4.95 3.28
C THR A 41 -5.23 -5.66 3.10
N VAL A 42 -6.20 -5.37 3.97
CA VAL A 42 -7.52 -6.01 3.89
C VAL A 42 -8.45 -5.23 2.95
N ARG A 43 -9.25 -5.97 2.18
CA ARG A 43 -10.31 -5.45 1.33
C ARG A 43 -11.58 -5.22 2.17
N LEU A 44 -11.66 -4.05 2.79
CA LEU A 44 -12.80 -3.67 3.64
C LEU A 44 -14.02 -3.13 2.87
N ASN A 45 -13.95 -3.06 1.54
CA ASN A 45 -15.04 -2.67 0.67
C ASN A 45 -14.97 -3.49 -0.63
N GLU A 46 -16.08 -4.12 -1.01
CA GLU A 46 -16.23 -4.95 -2.20
C GLU A 46 -16.10 -4.18 -3.52
N ASP A 47 -16.21 -2.85 -3.49
CA ASP A 47 -15.98 -2.00 -4.67
C ASP A 47 -14.49 -1.72 -4.92
N TRP A 48 -13.59 -2.05 -3.97
CA TRP A 48 -12.17 -1.82 -4.15
C TRP A 48 -11.52 -2.93 -4.96
N ASP A 49 -10.58 -2.57 -5.84
CA ASP A 49 -9.82 -3.56 -6.59
C ASP A 49 -8.90 -4.36 -5.66
N TYR A 50 -8.71 -5.65 -5.99
CA TYR A 50 -7.72 -6.51 -5.31
C TYR A 50 -6.29 -6.02 -5.50
N MET A 51 -6.01 -5.34 -6.62
CA MET A 51 -4.72 -4.77 -6.93
C MET A 51 -4.91 -3.38 -7.53
N GLU A 52 -4.22 -2.39 -6.99
CA GLU A 52 -4.13 -1.08 -7.61
C GLU A 52 -2.74 -0.46 -7.39
N GLU A 53 -2.34 0.44 -8.27
CA GLU A 53 -1.13 1.23 -8.07
C GLU A 53 -1.51 2.64 -7.61
N TYR A 54 -0.92 3.10 -6.51
CA TYR A 54 -1.08 4.46 -6.04
C TYR A 54 0.26 5.12 -5.71
N ARG A 55 0.62 6.15 -6.49
CA ARG A 55 1.88 6.91 -6.31
C ARG A 55 3.14 6.03 -6.34
N GLY A 56 3.19 5.05 -7.24
CA GLY A 56 4.32 4.11 -7.35
C GLY A 56 4.35 3.06 -6.23
N ILE A 57 3.25 2.89 -5.49
CA ILE A 57 3.07 1.85 -4.48
C ILE A 57 2.05 0.86 -5.02
N ASN A 58 2.39 -0.43 -5.01
CA ASN A 58 1.46 -1.50 -5.34
C ASN A 58 0.64 -1.83 -4.10
N ILE A 59 -0.68 -1.67 -4.17
CA ILE A 59 -1.59 -2.02 -3.09
C ILE A 59 -2.25 -3.34 -3.47
N ILE A 60 -2.08 -4.35 -2.63
CA ILE A 60 -2.56 -5.70 -2.81
C ILE A 60 -3.50 -5.99 -1.65
N ARG A 61 -4.73 -6.37 -1.96
CA ARG A 61 -5.76 -6.64 -0.97
C ARG A 61 -6.09 -8.12 -0.88
N THR A 62 -6.41 -8.57 0.32
CA THR A 62 -7.04 -9.88 0.56
C THR A 62 -8.43 -9.67 1.15
N ASP A 63 -9.32 -10.64 0.96
CA ASP A 63 -10.60 -10.63 1.66
C ASP A 63 -10.38 -10.72 3.18
N GLU A 64 -11.34 -10.24 3.98
CA GLU A 64 -11.29 -10.48 5.42
C GLU A 64 -11.44 -11.98 5.70
N ALA A 65 -10.72 -12.47 6.72
CA ALA A 65 -10.71 -13.88 7.10
C ALA A 65 -11.93 -14.25 7.96
#